data_AF-A0AB33KKI0-F1
#
_entry.id   AF-A0AB33KKI0-F1
#
_cell.length_a   1.000
_cell.length_b   1.000
_cell.length_c   1.000
_cell.angle_alpha   90.00
_cell.angle_beta   90.00
_cell.angle_gamma   90.00
#
_symmetry.space_group_name_H-M   'P 1'
#
loop_
_entity.id
_entity.type
_entity.pdbx_description
1 polymer ?
#
loop_
_entity_poly.entity_id
_entity_poly.type
_entity_poly.pdbx_seq_one_letter_code
_entity_poly.pdbx_strand_id
1 'polypeptide(L)'
;MELCGGNAISAEVGKALKVITGGVPMGEQALAAPDAGVVRFACRSEKLPGSTPAHIRLGVERWSPEDPEGDPEKLKDAYATVAHSFALAMAKELGCENDGGLAARPVLDPA
;
A
#
# COMPACT_ATOMS: atom_id res chain seq x y z
N MET A 1 22.29 13.49 -2.46
CA MET A 1 21.87 12.09 -2.30
C MET A 1 21.30 11.69 -3.64
N GLU A 2 22.12 11.05 -4.47
CA GLU A 2 21.75 10.63 -5.82
C GLU A 2 21.06 9.28 -5.71
N LEU A 3 19.77 9.20 -6.02
CA LEU A 3 19.05 7.94 -6.07
C LEU A 3 19.19 7.39 -7.49
N CYS A 4 20.12 6.46 -7.68
CA CYS A 4 20.28 5.72 -8.93
C CYS A 4 19.00 4.90 -9.20
N GLY A 5 18.24 5.34 -10.19
CA GLY A 5 17.05 4.64 -10.68
C GLY A 5 17.43 3.39 -11.46
N GLY A 6 17.38 2.23 -10.80
CA GLY A 6 17.40 0.93 -11.45
C GLY A 6 15.99 0.35 -11.51
N ASN A 7 15.49 0.01 -12.69
CA ASN A 7 14.27 -0.79 -12.81
C ASN A 7 14.62 -2.25 -12.50
N ALA A 8 13.95 -2.84 -11.50
CA ALA A 8 14.04 -4.28 -11.24
C ALA A 8 13.40 -5.05 -12.40
N ILE A 9 14.20 -5.88 -13.08
CA ILE A 9 13.78 -6.67 -14.26
C ILE A 9 13.16 -8.03 -13.90
N SER A 10 13.02 -8.34 -12.60
CA SER A 10 12.41 -9.60 -12.13
C SER A 10 11.38 -9.33 -11.05
N ALA A 11 10.21 -9.95 -11.21
CA ALA A 11 9.14 -9.94 -10.21
C ALA A 11 9.61 -10.55 -8.87
N GLU A 12 10.47 -11.58 -8.89
CA GLU A 12 11.07 -12.11 -7.66
C GLU A 12 12.01 -11.10 -6.98
N VAL A 13 12.84 -10.37 -7.73
CA VAL A 13 13.69 -9.32 -7.14
C VAL A 13 12.85 -8.17 -6.57
N GLY A 14 11.75 -7.82 -7.25
CA GLY A 14 10.76 -6.87 -6.76
C GLY A 14 10.11 -7.32 -5.45
N LYS A 15 9.75 -8.61 -5.33
CA LYS A 15 9.24 -9.20 -4.08
C LYS A 15 10.30 -9.18 -2.98
N ALA A 16 11.51 -9.65 -3.25
CA ALA A 16 12.60 -9.70 -2.28
C ALA A 16 12.98 -8.31 -1.76
N LEU A 17 13.03 -7.30 -2.63
CA LEU A 17 13.24 -5.91 -2.22
C LEU A 17 12.11 -5.40 -1.32
N LYS A 18 10.87 -5.82 -1.60
CA LYS A 18 9.68 -5.49 -0.80
C LYS A 18 9.78 -6.12 0.60
N VAL A 19 10.26 -7.35 0.72
CA VAL A 19 10.52 -7.99 2.03
C VAL A 19 11.59 -7.23 2.83
N ILE A 20 12.68 -6.83 2.18
CA ILE A 20 13.80 -6.12 2.85
C ILE A 20 13.40 -4.71 3.31
N THR A 21 12.43 -4.09 2.65
CA THR A 21 11.95 -2.72 2.95
C THR A 21 10.71 -2.68 3.84
N GLY A 22 10.22 -3.82 4.34
CA GLY A 22 9.01 -3.90 5.17
C GLY A 22 7.70 -3.71 4.39
N GLY A 23 7.70 -4.03 3.10
CA GLY A 23 6.53 -3.95 2.23
C GLY A 23 5.67 -5.19 2.28
N VAL A 24 4.35 -4.98 2.20
CA VAL A 24 3.32 -6.04 2.20
C VAL A 24 2.70 -6.19 0.81
N PRO A 25 2.30 -7.40 0.37
CA PRO A 25 1.81 -7.65 -0.99
C PRO A 25 0.36 -7.19 -1.21
N MET A 26 0.13 -5.88 -1.11
CA MET A 26 -1.17 -5.24 -1.35
C MET A 26 -1.01 -4.09 -2.36
N GLY A 27 -1.97 -3.99 -3.30
CA GLY A 27 -1.94 -3.00 -4.37
C GLY A 27 -0.68 -3.08 -5.24
N GLU A 28 -0.35 -1.97 -5.90
CA GLU A 28 0.93 -1.82 -6.60
C GLU A 28 2.09 -1.73 -5.60
N GLN A 29 1.84 -1.01 -4.49
CA GLN A 29 2.80 -0.85 -3.41
C GLN A 29 2.03 -0.75 -2.09
N ALA A 30 2.55 -1.40 -1.06
CA ALA A 30 2.11 -1.17 0.31
C ALA A 30 3.30 -1.28 1.26
N LEU A 31 3.32 -0.37 2.23
CA LEU A 31 4.35 -0.23 3.27
C LEU A 31 3.64 -0.05 4.60
N ALA A 32 4.18 -0.62 5.66
CA ALA A 32 3.66 -0.44 7.01
C ALA A 32 4.77 -0.25 8.03
N ALA A 33 4.49 0.59 9.00
CA ALA A 33 5.29 0.92 10.16
C ALA A 33 4.38 0.87 11.41
N PRO A 34 4.95 0.82 12.63
CA PRO A 34 4.16 0.78 13.86
C PRO A 34 3.23 1.99 14.08
N ASP A 35 3.40 3.07 13.32
CA ASP A 35 2.64 4.33 13.41
C ASP A 35 2.00 4.76 12.07
N ALA A 36 2.23 4.03 10.98
CA ALA A 36 1.75 4.40 9.67
C ALA A 36 1.55 3.21 8.72
N GLY A 37 0.64 3.36 7.77
CA GLY A 37 0.40 2.42 6.68
C GLY A 37 0.11 3.16 5.39
N VAL A 38 0.71 2.73 4.29
CA VAL A 38 0.51 3.33 2.97
C VAL A 38 0.14 2.24 1.97
N VAL A 39 -0.88 2.51 1.15
CA VAL A 39 -1.25 1.68 0.00
C VAL A 39 -1.32 2.57 -1.25
N ARG A 40 -0.72 2.11 -2.34
CA ARG A 40 -0.84 2.68 -3.68
C ARG A 40 -1.50 1.69 -4.61
N PHE A 41 -2.49 2.15 -5.37
CA PHE A 41 -3.17 1.34 -6.38
C PHE A 41 -3.54 2.17 -7.61
N ALA A 42 -3.69 1.50 -8.75
CA ALA A 42 -4.22 2.10 -9.96
C ALA A 42 -5.75 2.03 -9.96
N CYS A 43 -6.39 3.12 -10.35
CA CYS A 43 -7.83 3.22 -10.51
C CYS A 43 -8.18 3.75 -11.89
N ARG A 44 -8.86 2.94 -12.68
CA ARG A 44 -9.60 3.40 -13.86
C ARG A 44 -11.07 3.52 -13.47
N SER A 45 -11.64 4.71 -13.67
CA SER A 45 -13.04 5.00 -13.36
C SER A 45 -13.53 6.17 -14.20
N GLU A 46 -14.81 6.17 -14.56
CA GLU A 46 -15.47 7.32 -15.21
C GLU A 46 -15.53 8.56 -14.30
N LYS A 47 -15.40 8.38 -12.98
CA LYS A 47 -15.37 9.49 -12.01
C LYS A 47 -14.01 10.20 -11.94
N LEU A 48 -12.97 9.64 -12.58
CA LEU A 48 -11.62 10.19 -12.56
C LEU A 48 -11.23 10.69 -13.97
N PRO A 49 -10.58 11.86 -14.07
CA PRO A 49 -10.20 12.42 -15.36
C PRO A 49 -9.02 11.67 -15.99
N GLY A 50 -8.99 11.66 -17.33
CA GLY A 50 -7.87 11.15 -18.12
C GLY A 50 -8.10 9.78 -18.75
N SER A 51 -7.24 9.42 -19.70
CA SER A 51 -7.30 8.13 -20.44
C SER A 51 -6.44 7.03 -19.80
N THR A 52 -5.53 7.39 -18.90
CA THR A 52 -4.68 6.47 -18.13
C THR A 52 -5.24 6.24 -16.73
N PRO A 53 -5.01 5.09 -16.09
CA PRO A 53 -5.40 4.88 -14.70
C PRO A 53 -4.78 5.94 -13.78
N ALA A 54 -5.57 6.47 -12.85
CA ALA A 54 -5.06 7.33 -11.81
C ALA A 54 -4.37 6.46 -10.74
N HIS A 55 -3.15 6.83 -10.33
CA HIS A 55 -2.46 6.13 -9.25
C HIS A 55 -2.72 6.83 -7.92
N ILE A 56 -3.58 6.25 -7.11
CA ILE A 56 -4.01 6.80 -5.82
C ILE A 56 -3.06 6.28 -4.75
N ARG A 57 -2.53 7.19 -3.92
CA ARG A 57 -1.73 6.86 -2.74
C ARG A 57 -2.49 7.31 -1.49
N LEU A 58 -2.80 6.37 -0.61
CA LEU A 58 -3.43 6.65 0.67
C LEU A 58 -2.47 6.30 1.80
N GLY A 59 -2.34 7.24 2.73
CA GLY A 59 -1.60 7.06 3.97
C GLY A 59 -2.56 7.13 5.15
N VAL A 60 -2.36 6.24 6.12
CA VAL A 60 -2.95 6.29 7.45
C VAL A 60 -1.79 6.45 8.39
N GLU A 61 -1.79 7.51 9.19
CA GLU A 61 -0.69 7.82 10.10
C GLU A 61 -1.22 8.32 11.43
N ARG A 62 -0.55 7.93 12.51
CA ARG A 62 -0.67 8.59 13.80
C ARG A 62 0.58 9.44 14.00
N TRP A 63 0.43 10.75 13.84
CA TRP A 63 1.50 11.65 14.23
C TRP A 63 1.61 11.73 15.75
N SER A 64 2.80 11.42 16.28
CA SER A 64 3.15 11.50 17.69
C SER A 64 4.66 11.74 17.83
N PRO A 65 5.12 12.60 18.76
CA PRO A 65 6.54 12.71 19.08
C PRO A 65 7.06 11.50 19.88
N GLU A 66 6.16 10.75 20.52
CA GLU A 66 6.48 9.54 21.28
C GLU A 66 6.31 8.30 20.41
N ASP A 67 7.18 7.31 20.62
CA ASP A 67 7.07 5.99 20.00
C ASP A 67 5.70 5.36 20.32
N PRO A 68 5.08 4.64 19.36
CA PRO A 68 3.80 4.02 19.58
C PRO A 68 3.90 2.91 20.64
N GLU A 69 3.02 2.98 21.63
CA GLU A 69 2.90 1.95 22.65
C GLU A 69 2.37 0.64 22.06
N GLY A 70 3.02 -0.48 22.38
CA GLY A 70 2.58 -1.81 22.01
C GLY A 70 3.65 -2.65 21.32
N ASP A 71 3.23 -3.77 20.74
CA ASP A 71 4.10 -4.66 19.97
C ASP A 71 4.29 -4.11 18.55
N PRO A 72 5.53 -3.80 18.12
CA PRO A 72 5.77 -3.15 16.83
C PRO A 72 5.27 -3.95 15.62
N GLU A 73 5.36 -5.28 15.64
CA GLU A 73 4.89 -6.12 14.52
C GLU A 73 3.37 -6.14 14.44
N LYS A 74 2.67 -6.29 15.57
CA LYS A 74 1.20 -6.18 15.60
C LYS A 74 0.71 -4.80 15.17
N LEU A 75 1.45 -3.75 15.52
CA LEU A 75 1.12 -2.39 15.09
C LEU A 75 1.29 -2.22 13.58
N LYS A 76 2.38 -2.73 12.98
CA LYS A 76 2.55 -2.75 11.51
C LYS A 76 1.39 -3.45 10.81
N ASP A 77 1.01 -4.65 11.28
CA ASP A 77 -0.09 -5.42 10.70
C ASP A 77 -1.44 -4.68 10.82
N ALA A 78 -1.65 -4.00 11.95
CA ALA A 78 -2.84 -3.19 12.17
C ALA A 78 -2.90 -2.01 11.20
N TYR A 79 -1.82 -1.23 11.05
CA TYR A 79 -1.77 -0.10 10.11
C TYR A 79 -1.89 -0.57 8.66
N ALA A 80 -1.26 -1.69 8.29
CA ALA A 80 -1.42 -2.30 6.97
C ALA A 80 -2.90 -2.67 6.69
N THR A 81 -3.56 -3.27 7.67
CA THR A 81 -4.98 -3.66 7.58
C THR A 81 -5.90 -2.46 7.43
N VAL A 82 -5.69 -1.41 8.22
CA VAL A 82 -6.51 -0.18 8.13
C VAL A 82 -6.28 0.51 6.78
N ALA A 83 -5.02 0.66 6.36
CA ALA A 83 -4.70 1.27 5.07
C ALA A 83 -5.30 0.49 3.90
N HIS A 84 -5.23 -0.85 3.91
CA HIS A 84 -5.86 -1.71 2.91
C HIS A 84 -7.38 -1.57 2.89
N SER A 85 -8.02 -1.61 4.06
CA SER A 85 -9.48 -1.52 4.17
C SER A 85 -9.99 -0.19 3.64
N PHE A 86 -9.28 0.90 3.96
CA PHE A 86 -9.61 2.24 3.46
C PHE A 86 -9.36 2.36 1.95
N ALA A 87 -8.26 1.83 1.44
CA ALA A 87 -7.98 1.79 0.00
C ALA A 87 -9.04 1.01 -0.78
N LEU A 88 -9.45 -0.16 -0.27
CA LEU A 88 -10.49 -0.97 -0.91
C LEU A 88 -11.85 -0.27 -0.89
N ALA A 89 -12.21 0.39 0.22
CA ALA A 89 -13.41 1.19 0.31
C ALA A 89 -13.39 2.36 -0.69
N MET A 90 -12.27 3.07 -0.77
CA MET A 90 -12.07 4.16 -1.74
C MET A 90 -12.17 3.65 -3.18
N ALA A 91 -11.57 2.50 -3.49
CA ALA A 91 -11.64 1.91 -4.82
C ALA A 91 -13.09 1.61 -5.22
N LYS A 92 -13.90 1.07 -4.30
CA LYS A 92 -15.32 0.80 -4.52
C LYS A 92 -16.14 2.07 -4.67
N GLU A 93 -15.91 3.05 -3.81
CA GLU A 93 -16.61 4.34 -3.86
C GLU A 93 -16.34 5.08 -5.17
N LEU A 94 -15.10 5.05 -5.63
CA LEU A 94 -14.71 5.62 -6.92
C LEU A 94 -15.18 4.77 -8.11
N GLY A 95 -15.65 3.54 -7.89
CA GLY A 95 -16.01 2.62 -8.97
C GLY A 95 -14.80 2.23 -9.82
N CYS A 96 -13.65 2.01 -9.18
CA CYS A 96 -12.45 1.55 -9.86
C CYS A 96 -12.68 0.18 -10.48
N GLU A 97 -12.25 0.01 -11.73
CA GLU A 97 -12.25 -1.29 -12.40
C GLU A 97 -11.55 -2.35 -11.54
N ASN A 98 -12.18 -3.51 -11.35
CA ASN A 98 -11.70 -4.64 -10.54
C ASN A 98 -11.24 -4.24 -9.11
N ASP A 99 -11.95 -3.30 -8.46
CA ASP A 99 -11.59 -2.77 -7.13
C ASP A 99 -10.14 -2.21 -7.09
N GLY A 100 -9.63 -1.72 -8.23
CA GLY A 100 -8.25 -1.24 -8.35
C GLY A 100 -7.19 -2.34 -8.23
N GLY A 101 -7.58 -3.61 -8.43
CA GLY A 101 -6.72 -4.78 -8.24
C GLY A 101 -6.45 -5.13 -6.78
N LEU A 102 -7.17 -4.52 -5.83
CA LEU A 102 -7.02 -4.80 -4.40
C LEU A 102 -7.73 -6.10 -4.03
N ALA A 103 -7.05 -6.93 -3.22
CA ALA A 103 -7.65 -8.14 -2.68
C ALA A 103 -8.80 -7.82 -1.71
N ALA A 104 -9.76 -8.74 -1.57
CA ALA A 104 -10.89 -8.56 -0.65
C ALA A 104 -10.47 -8.48 0.83
N ARG A 105 -9.28 -8.96 1.17
CA ARG A 105 -8.67 -8.93 2.50
C ARG A 105 -7.21 -8.49 2.40
N PRO A 106 -6.65 -7.86 3.44
CA PRO A 106 -5.22 -7.56 3.48
C PRO A 106 -4.41 -8.86 3.43
N VAL A 107 -3.34 -8.87 2.64
CA VAL A 107 -2.34 -9.94 2.62
C VAL A 107 -1.10 -9.43 3.36
N LEU A 108 -0.92 -9.89 4.60
CA LEU A 108 0.09 -9.39 5.53
C LEU A 108 1.42 -10.14 5.41
N ASP A 109 1.36 -11.43 5.07
CA ASP A 109 2.56 -12.23 4.90
C ASP A 109 3.35 -11.78 3.66
N PRO A 110 4.66 -11.53 3.79
CA PRO A 110 5.50 -11.29 2.63
C PRO A 110 5.51 -12.51 1.71
N ALA A 111 5.30 -12.28 0.41
CA ALA A 111 5.18 -13.31 -0.63
C ALA A 111 6.52 -13.65 -1.32
#